data_AF-A0AAJ4SIG1-F1
#
_entry.id   AF-A0AAJ4SIG1-F1
#
_cell.length_a   1.000
_cell.length_b   1.000
_cell.length_c   1.000
_cell.angle_alpha   90.00
_cell.angle_beta   90.00
_cell.angle_gamma   90.00
#
_symmetry.space_group_name_H-M   'P 1'
#
loop_
_entity.id
_entity.type
_entity.pdbx_description
1 polymer ?
#
loop_
_entity_poly.entity_id
_entity_poly.type
_entity_poly.pdbx_seq_one_letter_code
_entity_poly.pdbx_strand_id
1 'polypeptide(L)'
;MFNVVSDQLKQLILVSYYESLDTCAKRLDVKIKAMKQYLTYLEQKRCQLSKLIDKYTLELDNKYMDKIEDFKIKCAKKLEDHDLQWLQKQINMLESELAKIDEAMKSTLDKIAETIAERTMLTQMNSLL
;
A
#
# COMPACT_ATOMS: atom_id res chain seq x y z
N MET A 1 26.01 1.75 -53.95
CA MET A 1 24.73 1.07 -53.63
C MET A 1 24.82 0.29 -52.31
N PHE A 2 25.81 -0.60 -52.12
CA PHE A 2 26.00 -1.35 -50.87
C PHE A 2 26.12 -0.47 -49.60
N ASN A 3 26.88 0.62 -49.64
CA ASN A 3 27.02 1.53 -48.48
C ASN A 3 25.71 2.23 -48.09
N VAL A 4 24.89 2.62 -49.08
CA VAL A 4 23.60 3.29 -48.84
C VAL A 4 22.62 2.34 -48.16
N VAL A 5 22.55 1.08 -48.59
CA VAL A 5 21.70 0.05 -47.96
C VAL A 5 22.17 -0.25 -46.55
N SER A 6 23.49 -0.33 -46.31
CA SER A 6 24.07 -0.51 -44.97
C SER A 6 23.72 0.64 -44.02
N ASP A 7 23.81 1.89 -44.48
CA ASP A 7 23.52 3.05 -43.63
C ASP A 7 22.03 3.20 -43.33
N GLN A 8 21.16 2.86 -44.29
CA GLN A 8 19.72 2.76 -44.05
C GLN A 8 19.37 1.68 -43.02
N LEU A 9 20.05 0.53 -43.06
CA LEU A 9 19.85 -0.55 -42.08
C LEU A 9 20.25 -0.11 -40.66
N LYS A 10 21.38 0.59 -40.52
CA LYS A 10 21.83 1.15 -39.23
C LYS A 10 20.83 2.15 -38.68
N GLN A 11 20.33 3.06 -39.53
CA GLN A 11 19.32 4.04 -39.12
C GLN A 11 18.01 3.36 -38.69
N LEU A 12 17.55 2.35 -39.42
CA LEU A 12 16.34 1.62 -39.06
C LEU A 12 16.49 0.87 -37.72
N ILE A 13 17.65 0.27 -37.47
CA ILE A 13 17.96 -0.37 -36.18
C ILE A 13 17.95 0.65 -35.04
N LEU A 14 18.58 1.83 -35.24
CA LEU A 14 18.60 2.89 -34.23
C LEU A 14 17.19 3.39 -33.89
N VAL A 15 16.38 3.70 -34.91
CA VAL A 15 15.00 4.16 -34.70
C VAL A 15 14.19 3.11 -33.94
N SER A 16 14.24 1.84 -34.38
CA SER A 16 13.52 0.75 -33.71
C SER A 16 13.97 0.55 -32.26
N TYR A 17 15.27 0.73 -31.99
CA TYR A 17 15.82 0.66 -30.63
C TYR A 17 15.28 1.79 -29.74
N TYR A 18 15.32 3.04 -30.20
CA TYR A 18 14.79 4.19 -29.44
C TYR A 18 13.29 4.10 -29.19
N GLU A 19 12.51 3.67 -30.18
CA GLU A 19 11.06 3.43 -30.02
C GLU A 19 10.78 2.35 -28.97
N SER A 20 11.60 1.29 -28.94
CA SER A 20 11.48 0.21 -27.96
C SER A 20 11.79 0.68 -26.53
N LEU A 21 12.83 1.51 -26.37
CA LEU A 21 13.17 2.12 -25.09
C LEU A 21 12.07 3.06 -24.59
N ASP A 22 11.56 3.94 -25.45
CA ASP A 22 10.47 4.87 -25.12
C ASP A 22 9.20 4.12 -24.70
N THR A 23 8.86 3.05 -25.42
CA THR A 23 7.74 2.17 -25.06
C THR A 23 7.94 1.54 -23.69
N CYS A 24 9.15 1.06 -23.38
CA CYS A 24 9.47 0.48 -22.08
C CYS A 24 9.36 1.53 -20.96
N ALA A 25 9.92 2.73 -21.18
CA ALA A 25 9.84 3.87 -20.28
C ALA A 25 8.39 4.24 -19.93
N LYS A 26 7.54 4.42 -20.95
CA LYS A 26 6.11 4.70 -20.78
C LYS A 26 5.40 3.62 -19.96
N ARG A 27 5.72 2.34 -20.19
CA ARG A 27 5.14 1.23 -19.42
C ARG A 27 5.53 1.28 -17.95
N LEU A 28 6.79 1.60 -17.63
CA LEU A 28 7.23 1.77 -16.24
C LEU A 28 6.55 2.97 -15.58
N ASP A 29 6.39 4.08 -16.30
CA ASP A 29 5.71 5.28 -15.78
C ASP A 29 4.24 4.98 -15.42
N VAL A 30 3.54 4.23 -16.28
CA VAL A 30 2.18 3.73 -15.99
C VAL A 30 2.16 2.82 -14.76
N LYS A 31 3.11 1.88 -14.66
CA LYS A 31 3.24 0.97 -13.51
C LYS A 31 3.46 1.73 -12.20
N ILE A 32 4.36 2.71 -12.19
CA ILE A 32 4.62 3.58 -11.02
C ILE A 32 3.35 4.34 -10.63
N LYS A 33 2.64 4.93 -11.60
CA LYS A 33 1.39 5.65 -11.34
C LYS A 33 0.33 4.75 -10.71
N ALA A 34 0.15 3.53 -11.22
CA ALA A 34 -0.80 2.57 -10.67
C ALA A 34 -0.45 2.18 -9.22
N MET A 35 0.84 1.93 -8.93
CA MET A 35 1.27 1.63 -7.57
C MET A 35 1.06 2.80 -6.60
N LYS A 36 1.30 4.05 -7.04
CA LYS A 36 1.02 5.25 -6.23
C LYS A 36 -0.47 5.38 -5.91
N GLN A 37 -1.34 5.13 -6.89
CA GLN A 37 -2.79 5.13 -6.66
C GLN A 37 -3.21 4.05 -5.65
N TYR A 38 -2.62 2.86 -5.75
CA TYR A 38 -2.83 1.79 -4.78
C TYR A 38 -2.36 2.18 -3.37
N LEU A 39 -1.21 2.85 -3.25
CA LEU A 39 -0.72 3.37 -1.97
C LEU A 39 -1.71 4.36 -1.34
N THR A 40 -2.24 5.30 -2.12
CA THR A 40 -3.26 6.26 -1.64
C THR A 40 -4.53 5.53 -1.15
N TYR A 41 -4.96 4.49 -1.85
CA TYR A 41 -6.08 3.66 -1.39
C TYR A 41 -5.78 2.97 -0.06
N LEU A 42 -4.58 2.39 0.10
CA LEU A 42 -4.16 1.76 1.36
C LEU A 42 -4.10 2.76 2.51
N GLU A 43 -3.60 3.98 2.28
CA GLU A 43 -3.57 5.05 3.28
C GLU A 43 -4.98 5.45 3.75
N GLN A 44 -5.92 5.60 2.81
CA GLN A 44 -7.32 5.88 3.13
C GLN A 44 -7.93 4.76 3.97
N LYS A 45 -7.71 3.50 3.57
CA LYS A 45 -8.22 2.34 4.31
C LYS A 45 -7.60 2.25 5.71
N ARG A 46 -6.29 2.49 5.85
CA ARG A 46 -5.60 2.55 7.14
C ARG A 46 -6.21 3.60 8.07
N CYS A 47 -6.46 4.81 7.55
CA CYS A 47 -7.10 5.88 8.31
C CYS A 47 -8.50 5.51 8.79
N GLN A 48 -9.29 4.86 7.94
CA GLN A 48 -10.63 4.39 8.30
C GLN A 48 -10.58 3.32 9.41
N LEU A 49 -9.69 2.34 9.30
CA LEU A 49 -9.51 1.30 10.33
C LEU A 49 -9.05 1.90 11.66
N SER A 50 -8.09 2.83 11.64
CA SER A 50 -7.63 3.51 12.85
C SER A 50 -8.79 4.21 13.59
N LYS A 51 -9.63 4.95 12.86
CA LYS A 51 -10.82 5.59 13.45
C LYS A 51 -11.80 4.59 14.05
N LEU A 52 -11.94 3.41 13.44
CA LEU A 52 -12.84 2.38 13.94
C LEU A 52 -12.28 1.70 15.19
N ILE A 53 -10.96 1.47 15.25
CA ILE A 53 -10.27 1.01 16.45
C ILE A 53 -10.48 2.02 17.58
N ASP A 54 -10.18 3.30 17.35
CA ASP A 54 -10.34 4.37 18.35
C ASP A 54 -11.77 4.41 18.90
N LYS A 55 -12.77 4.29 18.02
CA LYS A 55 -14.18 4.23 18.40
C LYS A 55 -14.48 3.03 19.31
N TYR A 56 -14.06 1.82 18.93
CA TYR A 56 -14.34 0.62 19.72
C TYR A 56 -13.56 0.59 21.03
N THR A 57 -12.34 1.14 21.06
CA THR A 57 -11.57 1.30 22.30
C THR A 57 -12.30 2.24 23.26
N LEU A 58 -12.82 3.38 22.78
CA LEU A 58 -13.60 4.29 23.61
C LEU A 58 -14.92 3.65 24.10
N GLU A 59 -15.59 2.86 23.27
CA GLU A 59 -16.78 2.09 23.67
C GLU A 59 -16.45 1.04 24.74
N LEU A 60 -15.32 0.36 24.60
CA LEU A 60 -14.82 -0.63 25.56
C LEU A 60 -14.51 0.04 26.91
N ASP A 61 -13.81 1.17 26.90
CA ASP A 61 -13.49 1.95 28.10
C ASP A 61 -14.76 2.41 28.82
N ASN A 62 -15.75 2.92 28.09
CA ASN A 62 -17.04 3.30 28.67
C ASN A 62 -17.75 2.11 29.33
N LYS A 63 -17.80 0.93 28.67
CA LYS A 63 -18.39 -0.27 29.27
C LYS A 63 -17.64 -0.76 30.51
N TYR A 64 -16.32 -0.61 30.55
CA TYR A 64 -15.55 -0.90 31.75
C TYR A 64 -15.91 0.06 32.89
N MET A 65 -16.10 1.35 32.61
CA MET A 65 -16.52 2.34 33.61
C MET A 65 -17.91 2.02 34.17
N ASP A 66 -18.88 1.73 33.31
CA ASP A 66 -20.23 1.33 33.72
C ASP A 66 -20.19 0.11 34.65
N LYS A 67 -19.39 -0.90 34.31
CA LYS A 67 -19.20 -2.08 35.17
C LYS A 67 -18.61 -1.76 36.53
N ILE A 68 -17.60 -0.89 36.58
CA ILE A 68 -16.98 -0.48 37.85
C ILE A 68 -18.01 0.22 38.73
N GLU A 69 -18.87 1.05 38.15
CA GLU A 69 -19.96 1.72 38.85
C GLU A 69 -21.02 0.72 39.36
N ASP A 70 -21.44 -0.23 38.52
CA ASP A 70 -22.36 -1.31 38.92
C ASP A 70 -21.80 -2.19 40.06
N PHE A 71 -20.51 -2.51 40.03
CA PHE A 71 -19.84 -3.29 41.07
C PHE A 71 -19.74 -2.53 42.41
N LYS A 72 -19.65 -1.20 42.39
CA LYS A 72 -19.71 -0.39 43.61
C LYS A 72 -21.10 -0.44 44.26
N ILE A 73 -22.15 -0.73 43.49
CA ILE A 73 -23.55 -0.75 43.95
C ILE A 73 -24.03 -2.17 44.29
N LYS A 74 -23.53 -3.22 43.63
CA LYS A 74 -23.95 -4.62 43.86
C LYS A 74 -22.75 -5.53 44.12
N CYS A 75 -22.69 -6.14 45.30
CA CYS A 75 -21.76 -7.22 45.61
C CYS A 75 -21.87 -8.36 44.57
N ALA A 76 -20.89 -8.38 43.67
CA ALA A 76 -20.38 -9.49 42.86
C ALA A 76 -21.37 -10.56 42.40
N LYS A 77 -21.93 -10.39 41.20
CA LYS A 77 -22.18 -11.53 40.30
C LYS A 77 -21.11 -11.55 39.21
N LYS A 78 -20.37 -12.66 39.11
CA LYS A 78 -19.52 -12.97 37.96
C LYS A 78 -20.36 -12.83 36.69
N LEU A 79 -19.99 -11.91 35.81
CA LEU A 79 -20.56 -11.82 34.48
C LEU A 79 -19.45 -12.04 33.46
N GLU A 80 -19.54 -13.16 32.74
CA GLU A 80 -19.13 -13.19 31.34
C GLU A 80 -19.96 -12.11 30.64
N ASP A 81 -19.30 -11.05 30.21
CA ASP A 81 -19.96 -9.98 29.46
C ASP A 81 -19.54 -10.11 28.02
N HIS A 82 -20.45 -10.74 27.27
CA HIS A 82 -20.28 -11.03 25.85
C HIS A 82 -19.98 -9.76 25.05
N ASP A 83 -20.44 -8.59 25.50
CA ASP A 83 -20.19 -7.34 24.81
C ASP A 83 -18.73 -6.88 24.93
N LEU A 84 -18.12 -7.01 26.12
CA LEU A 84 -16.69 -6.69 26.30
C LEU A 84 -15.81 -7.64 25.48
N GLN A 85 -16.12 -8.94 25.52
CA GLN A 85 -15.38 -9.94 24.73
C GLN A 85 -15.56 -9.70 23.24
N TRP A 86 -16.76 -9.30 22.80
CA TRP A 86 -17.03 -8.96 21.41
C TRP A 86 -16.25 -7.73 20.97
N LEU A 87 -16.27 -6.62 21.74
CA LEU A 87 -15.52 -5.40 21.44
C LEU A 87 -14.02 -5.69 21.34
N GLN A 88 -13.48 -6.45 22.30
CA GLN A 88 -12.06 -6.81 22.29
C GLN A 88 -11.70 -7.68 21.08
N LYS A 89 -12.58 -8.58 20.66
CA LYS A 89 -12.40 -9.37 19.42
C LYS A 89 -12.45 -8.49 18.17
N GLN A 90 -13.35 -7.49 18.12
CA GLN A 90 -13.40 -6.55 17.00
C GLN A 90 -12.12 -5.72 16.90
N ILE A 91 -11.64 -5.16 18.02
CA ILE A 91 -10.39 -4.39 18.09
C ILE A 91 -9.22 -5.24 17.57
N ASN A 92 -9.03 -6.44 18.12
CA ASN A 92 -7.93 -7.34 17.71
C ASN A 92 -7.99 -7.69 16.21
N MET A 93 -9.20 -7.87 15.66
CA MET A 93 -9.37 -8.16 14.23
C MET A 93 -8.96 -6.96 13.37
N LEU A 94 -9.38 -5.74 13.76
CA LEU A 94 -9.06 -4.52 13.03
C LEU A 94 -7.56 -4.19 13.12
N GLU A 95 -6.93 -4.39 14.28
CA GLU A 95 -5.48 -4.24 14.45
C GLU A 95 -4.71 -5.23 13.56
N SER A 96 -5.18 -6.47 13.48
CA SER A 96 -4.60 -7.47 12.56
C SER A 96 -4.74 -7.05 11.09
N GLU A 97 -5.88 -6.49 10.69
CA GLU A 97 -6.06 -5.94 9.34
C GLU A 97 -5.16 -4.72 9.09
N LEU A 98 -5.01 -3.84 10.07
CA LEU A 98 -4.15 -2.67 10.00
C LEU A 98 -2.68 -3.07 9.80
N ALA A 99 -2.19 -4.08 10.54
CA ALA A 99 -0.85 -4.62 10.36
C ALA A 99 -0.61 -5.16 8.95
N LYS A 100 -1.60 -5.85 8.35
CA LYS A 100 -1.51 -6.33 6.96
C LYS A 100 -1.47 -5.17 5.95
N ILE A 101 -2.20 -4.09 6.22
CA ILE A 101 -2.15 -2.89 5.37
C ILE A 101 -0.76 -2.25 5.43
N ASP A 102 -0.18 -2.10 6.62
CA ASP A 102 1.15 -1.51 6.78
C ASP A 102 2.22 -2.36 6.07
N GLU A 103 2.13 -3.70 6.14
CA GLU A 103 3.02 -4.59 5.40
C GLU A 103 2.84 -4.46 3.88
N ALA A 104 1.59 -4.40 3.40
CA ALA A 104 1.30 -4.19 1.99
C ALA A 104 1.80 -2.84 1.48
N MET A 105 1.68 -1.77 2.29
CA MET A 105 2.21 -0.44 1.99
C MET A 105 3.73 -0.50 1.87
N LYS A 106 4.42 -1.11 2.84
CA LYS A 106 5.89 -1.26 2.80
C LYS A 106 6.34 -2.00 1.53
N SER A 107 5.75 -3.16 1.24
CA SER A 107 6.07 -3.92 0.02
C SER A 107 5.81 -3.11 -1.26
N THR A 108 4.76 -2.29 -1.29
CA THR A 108 4.45 -1.44 -2.45
C THR A 108 5.48 -0.33 -2.62
N LEU A 109 5.93 0.30 -1.53
CA LEU A 109 6.99 1.31 -1.56
C LEU A 109 8.31 0.74 -2.10
N ASP A 110 8.70 -0.46 -1.64
CA ASP A 110 9.90 -1.15 -2.13
C ASP A 110 9.82 -1.40 -3.65
N LYS A 111 8.68 -1.90 -4.14
CA LYS A 111 8.44 -2.12 -5.58
C LYS A 111 8.44 -0.84 -6.40
N ILE A 112 7.96 0.28 -5.83
CA ILE A 112 8.04 1.59 -6.48
C ILE A 112 9.50 2.01 -6.61
N ALA A 113 10.30 1.87 -5.55
CA ALA A 113 11.71 2.21 -5.57
C ALA A 113 12.49 1.39 -6.62
N GLU A 114 12.26 0.08 -6.68
CA GLU A 114 12.82 -0.81 -7.71
C GLU A 114 12.42 -0.36 -9.12
N THR A 115 11.13 -0.10 -9.35
CA THR A 115 10.63 0.33 -10.68
C THR A 115 11.19 1.70 -11.10
N ILE A 116 11.44 2.60 -10.15
CA ILE A 116 12.11 3.89 -10.40
C ILE A 116 13.59 3.67 -10.77
N ALA A 117 14.27 2.74 -10.10
CA ALA A 117 15.65 2.39 -10.44
C ALA A 117 15.74 1.83 -11.87
N GLU A 118 14.84 0.90 -12.25
CA GLU A 118 14.73 0.39 -13.63
C GLU A 118 14.51 1.53 -14.63
N ARG A 119 13.60 2.46 -14.33
CA ARG A 119 13.29 3.62 -15.19
C ARG A 119 14.49 4.56 -15.35
N THR A 120 15.27 4.71 -14.29
CA THR A 120 16.49 5.52 -14.27
C THR A 120 17.59 4.87 -15.11
N MET A 121 17.79 3.55 -14.99
CA MET A 121 18.73 2.81 -15.82
C MET A 121 18.39 2.91 -17.31
N LEU A 122 17.11 2.78 -17.69
CA LEU A 122 16.69 2.99 -19.08
C LEU A 122 17.03 4.39 -19.60
N THR A 123 16.87 5.40 -18.74
CA THR A 123 17.20 6.79 -19.11
C THR A 123 18.71 6.95 -19.33
N GLN A 124 19.53 6.31 -18.49
CA GLN A 124 20.99 6.32 -18.64
C GLN A 124 21.43 5.58 -19.92
N MET A 125 20.85 4.42 -20.21
CA MET A 125 21.11 3.68 -21.46
C MET A 125 20.79 4.55 -22.68
N ASN A 126 19.70 5.31 -22.63
CA ASN A 126 19.31 6.23 -23.70
C ASN A 126 20.28 7.42 -23.88
N SER A 127 21.04 7.78 -22.85
CA SER A 127 22.00 8.89 -22.88
C SER A 127 23.42 8.51 -23.30
N LEU A 128 23.72 7.21 -23.36
CA LEU A 128 25.05 6.66 -23.68
C LEU A 128 25.19 6.25 -25.16
N LEU A 129 24.13 6.40 -25.95
CA LEU A 129 24.03 6.05 -27.38
C LEU A 129 23.77 7.31 -28.21
#